data_AF-A0AAN4D0L8-F1
#
_entry.id   AF-A0AAN4D0L8-F1
#
_cell.length_a   1.000
_cell.length_b   1.000
_cell.length_c   1.000
_cell.angle_alpha   90.00
_cell.angle_beta   90.00
_cell.angle_gamma   90.00
#
_symmetry.space_group_name_H-M   'P 1'
#
loop_
_entity.id
_entity.type
_entity.pdbx_description
1 polymer ?
#
loop_
_entity_poly.entity_id
_entity_poly.type
_entity_poly.pdbx_seq_one_letter_code
_entity_poly.pdbx_strand_id
1 'polypeptide(L)'
;MKLLVPFDALVFQLKNTTVLMECLISETEDVILHSLKAFEENEPSMHVIEVDEGPDTEYYSYKQYASYSFEDVVDTYTVSLPSCFRRSSFLTIYSMLEFHLTNFCNKKWMQ
;
A
#
# COMPACT_ATOMS: atom_id res chain seq x y z
N MET A 1 33.19 -14.40 18.06
CA MET A 1 33.60 -13.01 17.78
C MET A 1 32.32 -12.19 17.57
N LYS A 2 31.88 -11.37 18.53
CA LYS A 2 30.71 -10.49 18.34
C LYS A 2 31.19 -9.30 17.49
N LEU A 3 30.70 -9.20 16.26
CA LEU A 3 30.88 -8.01 15.43
C LEU A 3 30.13 -6.85 16.09
N LEU A 4 30.86 -6.04 16.86
CA LEU A 4 30.41 -4.75 17.36
C LEU A 4 30.24 -3.83 16.16
N VAL A 5 28.98 -3.62 15.74
CA VAL A 5 28.65 -2.57 14.79
C VAL A 5 28.88 -1.23 15.49
N PRO A 6 29.68 -0.30 14.93
CA PRO A 6 29.98 0.98 15.56
C PRO A 6 28.70 1.79 15.84
N PHE A 7 28.68 2.57 16.92
CA PHE A 7 27.56 3.45 17.25
C PHE A 7 27.20 4.41 16.10
N ASP A 8 28.22 4.96 15.42
CA ASP A 8 28.05 5.82 14.25
C ASP A 8 27.32 5.13 13.09
N ALA A 9 27.58 3.83 12.89
CA ALA A 9 26.91 3.05 11.86
C ALA A 9 25.41 2.84 12.20
N LEU A 10 25.06 2.73 13.48
CA LEU A 10 23.65 2.62 13.89
C LEU A 10 22.90 3.95 13.76
N VAL A 11 23.55 5.07 14.11
CA VAL A 11 22.98 6.42 13.90
C VAL A 11 22.78 6.68 12.41
N PHE A 12 23.74 6.29 11.57
CA PHE A 12 23.63 6.34 10.12
C PHE A 12 22.46 5.49 9.60
N GLN A 13 22.28 4.27 10.11
CA GLN A 13 21.14 3.42 9.76
C GLN A 13 19.80 4.08 10.10
N LEU A 14 19.63 4.62 11.31
CA LEU A 14 18.40 5.31 11.70
C LEU A 14 18.09 6.52 10.82
N LYS A 15 19.10 7.33 10.48
CA LYS A 15 18.94 8.47 9.56
C LYS A 15 18.56 8.02 8.14
N ASN A 16 19.13 6.92 7.66
CA ASN A 16 18.75 6.38 6.35
C ASN A 16 17.34 5.80 6.38
N THR A 17 16.93 5.17 7.48
CA THR A 17 15.56 4.67 7.65
C THR A 17 14.56 5.82 7.50
N THR A 18 14.79 6.98 8.12
CA THR A 18 13.86 8.12 8.00
C THR A 18 13.74 8.63 6.56
N VAL A 19 14.84 8.69 5.80
CA VAL A 19 14.81 9.08 4.38
C VAL A 19 14.05 8.05 3.54
N LEU A 20 14.29 6.76 3.78
CA LEU A 20 13.56 5.68 3.09
C LEU A 20 12.06 5.71 3.38
N MET A 21 11.66 6.09 4.59
CA MET A 21 10.26 6.25 4.96
C MET A 21 9.59 7.39 4.16
N GLU A 22 10.26 8.54 4.04
CA GLU A 22 9.77 9.67 3.24
C GLU A 22 9.64 9.28 1.76
N CYS A 23 10.63 8.60 1.20
CA CYS A 23 10.56 8.10 -0.18
C CYS A 23 9.39 7.13 -0.36
N LEU A 24 9.22 6.16 0.55
CA LEU A 24 8.14 5.18 0.45
C LEU A 24 6.75 5.83 0.53
N ILE A 25 6.58 6.88 1.33
CA ILE A 25 5.34 7.67 1.35
C ILE A 25 5.10 8.32 -0.02
N SER A 26 6.11 9.03 -0.55
CA SER A 26 5.99 9.70 -1.85
C SER A 26 5.62 8.74 -2.96
N GLU A 27 6.37 7.64 -3.09
CA GLU A 27 6.14 6.61 -4.12
C GLU A 27 4.76 5.95 -3.97
N THR A 28 4.27 5.78 -2.73
CA THR A 28 2.93 5.26 -2.49
C THR A 28 1.85 6.21 -3.00
N GLU A 29 1.99 7.51 -2.73
CA GLU A 29 1.03 8.50 -3.23
C GLU A 29 1.10 8.63 -4.76
N ASP A 30 2.28 8.51 -5.36
CA ASP A 30 2.43 8.51 -6.82
C ASP A 30 1.73 7.31 -7.47
N VAL A 31 1.86 6.11 -6.89
CA VAL A 31 1.14 4.91 -7.33
C VAL A 31 -0.38 5.08 -7.21
N ILE A 32 -0.85 5.67 -6.10
CA ILE A 32 -2.28 5.97 -5.90
C ILE A 32 -2.76 6.94 -6.98
N LEU A 33 -2.05 8.04 -7.19
CA LEU A 33 -2.42 9.07 -8.18
C LEU A 33 -2.46 8.49 -9.59
N HIS A 34 -1.46 7.69 -9.97
CA HIS A 34 -1.43 7.00 -11.25
C HIS A 34 -2.61 6.03 -11.39
N SER A 35 -2.95 5.28 -10.34
CA SER A 35 -4.09 4.36 -10.37
C SER A 35 -5.43 5.09 -10.49
N LEU A 36 -5.59 6.24 -9.86
CA LEU A 36 -6.80 7.06 -9.94
C LEU A 36 -6.96 7.67 -11.33
N LYS A 37 -5.89 8.24 -11.91
CA LYS A 37 -5.92 8.73 -13.29
C LYS A 37 -6.29 7.64 -14.29
N ALA A 38 -5.69 6.46 -14.14
CA ALA A 38 -6.05 5.32 -14.99
C ALA A 38 -7.52 4.89 -14.83
N PHE A 39 -8.14 5.12 -13.67
CA PHE A 39 -9.57 4.86 -13.44
C PHE A 39 -10.45 5.96 -14.06
N GLU A 40 -10.04 7.22 -14.00
CA GLU A 40 -10.75 8.33 -14.66
C GLU A 40 -10.71 8.19 -16.19
N GLU A 41 -9.59 7.71 -16.74
CA GLU A 41 -9.42 7.50 -18.18
C GLU A 41 -10.10 6.23 -18.69
N ASN A 42 -10.34 5.24 -17.82
CA ASN A 42 -10.91 3.95 -18.18
C ASN A 42 -12.08 3.64 -17.23
N GLU A 43 -13.30 3.79 -17.71
CA GLU A 43 -14.50 3.49 -16.92
C GLU A 43 -14.63 1.97 -16.61
N PRO A 44 -15.31 1.60 -15.50
CA PRO A 44 -15.69 0.21 -15.26
C PRO A 44 -16.45 -0.40 -16.44
N SER A 45 -16.11 -1.63 -16.79
CA SER A 45 -16.82 -2.40 -17.81
C SER A 45 -18.09 -2.99 -17.23
N MET A 46 -19.22 -2.77 -17.91
CA MET A 46 -20.48 -3.46 -17.64
C MET A 46 -20.50 -4.80 -18.38
N HIS A 47 -20.97 -5.83 -17.71
CA HIS A 47 -21.11 -7.18 -18.24
C HIS A 47 -22.51 -7.72 -17.94
N VAL A 48 -23.04 -8.53 -18.85
CA VAL A 48 -24.36 -9.16 -18.71
C VAL A 48 -24.16 -10.67 -18.68
N ILE A 49 -24.71 -11.32 -17.66
CA ILE A 49 -24.84 -12.78 -17.59
C ILE A 49 -26.24 -13.12 -18.10
N GLU A 50 -26.30 -13.64 -19.32
CA GLU A 50 -27.54 -14.17 -19.91
C GLU A 50 -27.89 -15.51 -19.25
N VAL A 51 -29.15 -15.68 -18.83
CA VAL A 51 -29.63 -16.90 -18.17
C VAL A 51 -30.82 -17.47 -18.95
N ASP A 52 -30.74 -18.73 -19.36
CA ASP A 52 -31.75 -19.40 -20.21
C ASP A 52 -33.19 -19.35 -19.63
N GLU A 53 -33.33 -19.39 -18.30
CA GLU A 53 -34.61 -19.25 -17.59
C GLU A 53 -34.47 -18.28 -16.39
N GLY A 54 -34.40 -16.97 -16.67
CA GLY A 54 -34.36 -15.93 -15.63
C GLY A 54 -34.16 -14.52 -16.20
N PRO A 55 -34.22 -13.47 -15.36
CA PRO A 55 -33.77 -12.15 -15.76
C PRO A 55 -32.24 -12.15 -15.90
N ASP A 56 -31.74 -11.55 -16.97
CA ASP A 56 -30.31 -11.29 -17.14
C ASP A 56 -29.77 -10.53 -15.93
N THR A 57 -28.55 -10.88 -15.51
CA THR A 57 -27.91 -10.23 -14.37
C THR A 57 -26.72 -9.40 -14.84
N GLU A 58 -26.79 -8.10 -14.57
CA GLU A 58 -25.72 -7.15 -14.88
C GLU A 58 -24.72 -7.07 -13.73
N TYR A 59 -23.43 -7.06 -14.05
CA TYR A 59 -22.38 -6.74 -13.09
C TYR A 59 -21.33 -5.80 -13.71
N TYR A 60 -20.64 -5.08 -12.85
CA TYR A 60 -19.62 -4.11 -13.20
C TYR A 60 -18.26 -4.62 -12.76
N SER A 61 -17.25 -4.42 -13.58
CA SER A 61 -15.88 -4.79 -13.22
C SER A 61 -14.88 -3.72 -13.64
N TYR A 62 -13.81 -3.60 -12.85
CA TYR A 62 -12.65 -2.84 -13.24
C TYR A 62 -11.41 -3.58 -12.71
N LYS A 63 -10.43 -3.83 -13.58
CA LYS A 63 -9.24 -4.64 -13.29
C LYS A 63 -9.57 -5.98 -12.61
N GLN A 64 -9.35 -6.09 -11.29
CA GLN A 64 -9.39 -7.34 -10.52
C GLN A 64 -10.59 -7.39 -9.57
N TYR A 65 -11.47 -6.38 -9.61
CA TYR A 65 -12.64 -6.30 -8.76
C TYR A 65 -13.91 -6.23 -9.60
N ALA A 66 -14.96 -6.91 -9.11
CA ALA A 66 -16.28 -6.93 -9.72
C ALA A 66 -17.35 -6.82 -8.63
N SER A 67 -18.43 -6.12 -8.93
CA SER A 67 -19.61 -6.00 -8.08
C SER A 67 -20.87 -5.88 -8.94
N TYR A 68 -22.03 -6.22 -8.37
CA TYR A 68 -23.33 -5.95 -8.97
C TYR A 68 -23.74 -4.46 -8.84
N SER A 69 -23.00 -3.68 -8.06
CA SER A 69 -23.18 -2.24 -7.87
C SER A 69 -22.04 -1.47 -8.53
N PHE A 70 -22.37 -0.55 -9.43
CA PHE A 70 -21.37 0.32 -10.07
C PHE A 70 -20.69 1.21 -9.02
N GLU A 71 -21.46 1.75 -8.09
CA GLU A 71 -20.99 2.58 -6.98
C GLU A 71 -19.97 1.84 -6.12
N ASP A 72 -20.14 0.53 -5.90
CA ASP A 72 -19.19 -0.27 -5.12
C ASP A 72 -17.85 -0.41 -5.85
N VAL A 73 -17.86 -0.57 -7.18
CA VAL A 73 -16.63 -0.60 -7.98
C VAL A 73 -15.92 0.75 -7.92
N VAL A 74 -16.68 1.85 -8.03
CA VAL A 74 -16.14 3.22 -7.92
C VAL A 74 -15.55 3.47 -6.54
N ASP A 75 -16.29 3.18 -5.45
CA ASP A 75 -15.81 3.38 -4.08
C ASP A 75 -14.59 2.52 -3.78
N THR A 76 -14.58 1.28 -4.27
CA THR A 76 -13.44 0.37 -4.09
C THR A 76 -12.17 0.96 -4.68
N TYR A 77 -12.21 1.49 -5.91
CA TYR A 77 -11.01 1.99 -6.58
C TYR A 77 -10.63 3.41 -6.21
N THR A 78 -11.60 4.28 -5.90
CA THR A 78 -11.34 5.69 -5.61
C THR A 78 -11.08 5.98 -4.14
N VAL A 79 -11.58 5.11 -3.23
CA VAL A 79 -11.50 5.32 -1.78
C VAL A 79 -10.79 4.16 -1.09
N SER A 80 -11.35 2.95 -1.19
CA SER A 80 -10.91 1.82 -0.37
C SER A 80 -9.49 1.36 -0.72
N LEU A 81 -9.18 1.17 -2.01
CA LEU A 81 -7.87 0.70 -2.45
C LEU A 81 -6.74 1.71 -2.16
N PRO A 82 -6.90 3.03 -2.42
CA PRO A 82 -5.96 4.04 -1.94
C PRO A 82 -5.72 4.01 -0.43
N SER A 83 -6.79 3.85 0.36
CA SER A 83 -6.68 3.73 1.82
C SER A 83 -5.87 2.50 2.23
N CYS A 84 -6.09 1.36 1.57
CA CYS A 84 -5.33 0.14 1.78
C CYS A 84 -3.83 0.31 1.47
N PHE A 85 -3.49 0.98 0.36
CA PHE A 85 -2.09 1.25 0.02
C PHE A 85 -1.41 2.12 1.08
N ARG A 86 -2.05 3.23 1.49
CA ARG A 86 -1.52 4.09 2.56
C ARG A 86 -1.29 3.32 3.86
N ARG A 87 -2.28 2.52 4.27
CA ARG A 87 -2.17 1.70 5.49
C ARG A 87 -1.04 0.68 5.38
N SER A 88 -0.91 0.00 4.23
CA SER A 88 0.15 -0.98 4.01
C SER A 88 1.53 -0.32 4.09
N SER A 89 1.73 0.80 3.41
CA SER A 89 3.00 1.53 3.42
C SER A 89 3.33 2.05 4.81
N PHE A 90 2.34 2.57 5.55
CA PHE A 90 2.51 2.97 6.94
C PHE A 90 2.97 1.80 7.82
N LEU A 91 2.32 0.63 7.72
CA LEU A 91 2.73 -0.56 8.48
C LEU A 91 4.16 -0.97 8.15
N THR A 92 4.53 -1.03 6.87
CA THR A 92 5.89 -1.35 6.43
C THR A 92 6.92 -0.38 7.03
N ILE A 93 6.64 0.92 6.95
CA ILE A 93 7.49 1.99 7.45
C ILE A 93 7.74 1.86 8.96
N TYR A 94 6.68 1.71 9.75
CA TYR A 94 6.79 1.63 11.20
C TYR A 94 7.46 0.34 11.65
N SER A 95 7.20 -0.79 10.97
CA SER A 95 7.91 -2.04 11.25
C SER A 95 9.41 -1.94 10.96
N MET A 96 9.82 -1.26 9.88
CA MET A 96 11.24 -1.01 9.61
C MET A 96 11.87 -0.15 10.70
N LEU A 97 11.21 0.94 11.10
CA LEU A 97 11.68 1.81 12.16
C LEU A 97 11.83 1.07 13.50
N GLU A 98 10.82 0.29 13.89
CA GLU A 98 10.83 -0.52 15.12
C GLU A 98 12.00 -1.51 15.14
N PHE A 99 12.25 -2.19 14.01
CA PHE A 99 13.38 -3.10 13.88
C PHE A 99 14.72 -2.38 14.10
N HIS A 100 14.93 -1.22 13.46
CA HIS A 100 16.18 -0.46 13.59
C HIS A 100 16.34 0.14 14.99
N LEU A 101 15.27 0.65 15.61
CA LEU A 101 15.27 1.14 16.99
C LEU A 101 15.60 0.03 17.99
N THR A 102 14.98 -1.14 17.83
CA THR A 102 15.24 -2.31 18.70
C THR A 102 16.71 -2.71 18.62
N ASN A 103 17.28 -2.76 17.42
CA ASN A 103 18.69 -3.04 17.22
C ASN A 103 19.62 -1.98 17.83
N PHE A 104 19.27 -0.71 17.73
CA PHE A 104 20.00 0.40 18.35
C PHE A 104 19.98 0.28 19.88
N CYS A 105 18.80 0.10 20.47
CA CYS A 105 18.62 -0.06 21.90
C CYS A 105 19.41 -1.26 22.41
N ASN A 106 19.16 -2.46 21.88
CA ASN A 106 19.80 -3.70 22.36
C ASN A 106 21.35 -3.64 22.33
N LYS A 107 21.94 -2.87 21.42
CA LYS A 107 23.41 -2.68 21.37
C LYS A 107 23.92 -1.63 22.35
N LYS A 108 23.13 -0.59 22.63
CA LYS A 108 23.46 0.46 23.61
C LYS A 108 23.52 -0.08 25.06
N TRP A 109 22.80 -1.17 25.35
CA TRP A 109 22.84 -1.86 26.66
C TRP A 109 23.94 -2.94 26.76
N MET A 110 24.70 -3.20 25.69
CA MET A 110 25.81 -4.17 25.69
C MET A 110 27.21 -3.51 25.65
N GLN A 111 27.28 -2.19 25.79
CA GLN A 111 28.51 -1.43 26.07
C GLN A 111 28.57 -1.10 27.56
#